data_AF-A0A0G1UC11-F1
#
_entry.id   AF-A0A0G1UC11-F1
#
_cell.length_a   1.000
_cell.length_b   1.000
_cell.length_c   1.000
_cell.angle_alpha   90.00
_cell.angle_beta   90.00
_cell.angle_gamma   90.00
#
_symmetry.space_group_name_H-M   'P 1'
#
loop_
_entity.id
_entity.type
_entity.pdbx_description
1 polymer ?
#
loop_
_entity_poly.entity_id
_entity_poly.type
_entity_poly.pdbx_seq_one_letter_code
_entity_poly.pdbx_strand_id
1 'polypeptide(L)'
;MDNPGHLYNKEQAMSSRRRGRISPKRAREIMGQNFFGIEEAIWHFGVKPTRAGLSTLAETSFREVILRECGNTHVLVAILPLSILGIRRRVGRKLFHNHPGAWYDSESFAKVKGEACWQLVRKTPIDKNFGSKTRDEEQALLGEDEGVPSARVLVYTTIGHYLATGERLFERAYARSSDVDSDGDHVVVGFFNSVGLDIDRYWDSVRVDNTGPASALKLD
;
A
#
# COMPACT_ATOMS: atom_id res chain seq x y z
N MET A 1 -23.06 -40.77 8.59
CA MET A 1 -21.75 -41.35 8.23
C MET A 1 -21.03 -40.30 7.42
N ASP A 2 -20.11 -39.57 8.04
CA ASP A 2 -19.37 -38.49 7.39
C ASP A 2 -18.39 -39.06 6.38
N ASN A 3 -18.44 -38.53 5.16
CA ASN A 3 -17.64 -38.99 4.03
C ASN A 3 -16.15 -38.64 4.24
N PRO A 4 -15.25 -39.64 4.40
CA PRO A 4 -13.83 -39.39 4.68
C PRO A 4 -13.10 -38.67 3.54
N GLY A 5 -13.67 -38.64 2.31
CA GLY A 5 -13.12 -37.91 1.17
C GLY A 5 -13.18 -36.38 1.30
N HIS A 6 -14.01 -35.83 2.19
CA HIS A 6 -14.17 -34.38 2.30
C HIS A 6 -13.10 -33.70 3.18
N LEU A 7 -12.54 -34.42 4.15
CA LEU A 7 -11.41 -33.96 4.99
C LEU A 7 -10.08 -34.05 4.23
N TYR A 8 -9.88 -35.12 3.44
CA TYR A 8 -8.66 -35.34 2.66
C TYR A 8 -8.41 -34.25 1.60
N ASN A 9 -9.49 -33.74 0.98
CA ASN A 9 -9.40 -32.65 -0.01
C ASN A 9 -9.16 -31.27 0.63
N LYS A 10 -9.65 -31.03 1.86
CA LYS A 10 -9.39 -29.77 2.58
C LYS A 10 -7.95 -29.69 3.08
N GLU A 11 -7.37 -30.79 3.54
CA GLU A 11 -5.96 -30.85 3.95
C GLU A 11 -5.01 -30.71 2.75
N GLN A 12 -5.31 -31.31 1.60
CA GLN A 12 -4.52 -31.12 0.37
C GLN A 12 -4.65 -29.68 -0.18
N ALA A 13 -5.83 -29.06 -0.12
CA ALA A 13 -6.02 -27.66 -0.51
C ALA A 13 -5.35 -26.66 0.47
N MET A 14 -5.33 -26.97 1.77
CA MET A 14 -4.56 -26.20 2.77
C MET A 14 -3.05 -26.43 2.64
N SER A 15 -2.61 -27.64 2.28
CA SER A 15 -1.21 -28.01 2.03
C SER A 15 -0.68 -27.39 0.73
N SER A 16 -1.48 -27.33 -0.34
CA SER A 16 -1.12 -26.64 -1.57
C SER A 16 -1.10 -25.11 -1.40
N ARG A 17 -2.02 -24.54 -0.61
CA ARG A 17 -2.00 -23.12 -0.20
C ARG A 17 -0.81 -22.73 0.69
N ARG A 18 -0.17 -23.71 1.35
CA ARG A 18 1.05 -23.52 2.16
C ARG A 18 2.34 -23.65 1.36
N ARG A 19 2.33 -24.32 0.20
CA ARG A 19 3.53 -24.61 -0.62
C ARG A 19 4.09 -23.42 -1.42
N GLY A 20 3.62 -22.20 -1.20
CA GLY A 20 4.09 -21.02 -1.92
C GLY A 20 4.32 -19.77 -1.07
N ARG A 21 4.06 -19.82 0.24
CA ARG A 21 4.23 -18.68 1.13
C ARG A 21 5.66 -18.63 1.62
N ILE A 22 6.22 -17.44 1.71
CA ILE A 22 7.60 -17.25 2.15
C ILE A 22 7.64 -16.47 3.45
N SER A 23 8.70 -16.72 4.23
CA SER A 23 8.90 -15.99 5.48
C SER A 23 9.26 -14.53 5.19
N PRO A 24 8.94 -13.59 6.10
CA PRO A 24 9.36 -12.20 5.98
C PRO A 24 10.88 -12.04 5.83
N LYS A 25 11.67 -12.91 6.47
CA LYS A 25 13.13 -12.95 6.32
C LYS A 25 13.54 -13.24 4.87
N ARG A 26 12.94 -14.27 4.26
CA ARG A 26 13.21 -14.61 2.86
C ARG A 26 12.74 -13.52 1.91
N ALA A 27 11.57 -12.94 2.17
CA ALA A 27 11.04 -11.83 1.39
C ALA A 27 11.97 -10.62 1.42
N ARG A 28 12.54 -10.29 2.59
CA ARG A 28 13.57 -9.24 2.74
C ARG A 28 14.81 -9.52 1.89
N GLU A 29 15.31 -10.76 1.88
CA GLU A 29 16.47 -11.15 1.05
C GLU A 29 16.20 -10.94 -0.45
N ILE A 30 14.98 -11.19 -0.90
CA ILE A 30 14.59 -11.04 -2.31
C ILE A 30 14.38 -9.56 -2.68
N MET A 31 13.65 -8.83 -1.83
CA MET A 31 13.21 -7.45 -2.12
C MET A 31 14.29 -6.39 -1.79
N GLY A 32 15.27 -6.72 -0.95
CA GLY A 32 16.36 -5.82 -0.59
C GLY A 32 15.86 -4.53 0.05
N GLN A 33 16.23 -3.38 -0.52
CA GLN A 33 15.80 -2.06 -0.05
C GLN A 33 14.30 -1.80 -0.28
N ASN A 34 13.65 -2.55 -1.17
CA ASN A 34 12.21 -2.42 -1.43
C ASN A 34 11.37 -3.31 -0.49
N PHE A 35 11.82 -3.46 0.76
CA PHE A 35 11.13 -4.19 1.81
C PHE A 35 10.92 -3.30 3.02
N PHE A 36 9.67 -3.19 3.48
CA PHE A 36 9.31 -2.50 4.72
C PHE A 36 8.48 -3.44 5.60
N GLY A 37 9.14 -4.08 6.56
CA GLY A 37 8.54 -5.10 7.42
C GLY A 37 8.00 -4.56 8.75
N ILE A 38 7.66 -5.51 9.63
CA ILE A 38 7.15 -5.23 10.97
C ILE A 38 8.19 -4.47 11.80
N GLU A 39 9.47 -4.83 11.67
CA GLU A 39 10.57 -4.20 12.41
C GLU A 39 10.74 -2.74 12.01
N GLU A 40 10.74 -2.45 10.71
CA GLU A 40 10.79 -1.09 10.18
C GLU A 40 9.58 -0.27 10.64
N ALA A 41 8.38 -0.88 10.63
CA ALA A 41 7.18 -0.22 11.10
C ALA A 41 7.28 0.14 12.58
N ILE A 42 7.72 -0.79 13.44
CA ILE A 42 7.93 -0.53 14.88
C ILE A 42 8.95 0.60 15.05
N TRP A 43 10.07 0.53 14.34
CA TRP A 43 11.16 1.49 14.49
C TRP A 43 10.78 2.90 14.01
N HIS A 44 10.25 3.01 12.80
CA HIS A 44 9.98 4.30 12.17
C HIS A 44 8.63 4.91 12.54
N PHE A 45 7.62 4.08 12.83
CA PHE A 45 6.29 4.56 13.23
C PHE A 45 6.00 4.39 14.72
N GLY A 46 6.83 3.69 15.50
CA GLY A 46 6.54 3.45 16.92
C GLY A 46 5.23 2.70 17.14
N VAL A 47 4.81 1.87 16.17
CA VAL A 47 3.61 1.04 16.31
C VAL A 47 3.89 -0.14 17.25
N LYS A 48 2.85 -0.59 17.93
CA LYS A 48 2.90 -1.78 18.80
C LYS A 48 1.95 -2.82 18.21
N PRO A 49 2.46 -3.78 17.41
CA PRO A 49 1.64 -4.81 16.81
C PRO A 49 0.91 -5.63 17.87
N THR A 50 -0.34 -6.00 17.59
CA THR A 50 -1.05 -6.98 18.41
C THR A 50 -0.61 -8.39 18.05
N ARG A 51 -0.81 -9.36 18.95
CA ARG A 51 -0.53 -10.78 18.65
C ARG A 51 -1.28 -11.27 17.41
N ALA A 52 -2.53 -10.83 17.23
CA ALA A 52 -3.32 -11.14 16.03
C ALA A 52 -2.66 -10.55 14.77
N GLY A 53 -2.25 -9.27 14.80
CA GLY A 53 -1.56 -8.65 13.66
C GLY A 53 -0.24 -9.33 13.31
N LEU A 54 0.55 -9.74 14.31
CA LEU A 54 1.78 -10.52 14.10
C LEU A 54 1.47 -11.87 13.47
N SER A 55 0.40 -12.54 13.88
CA SER A 55 -0.03 -13.81 13.30
C SER A 55 -0.43 -13.66 11.83
N THR A 56 -1.14 -12.59 11.47
CA THR A 56 -1.53 -12.31 10.07
C THR A 56 -0.31 -12.05 9.18
N LEU A 57 0.75 -11.48 9.74
CA LEU A 57 1.97 -11.10 9.02
C LEU A 57 3.10 -12.14 9.13
N ALA A 58 2.85 -13.31 9.75
CA ALA A 58 3.85 -14.34 10.00
C ALA A 58 4.49 -14.89 8.72
N GLU A 59 3.71 -14.93 7.63
CA GLU A 59 4.15 -15.30 6.28
C GLU A 59 3.61 -14.27 5.29
N THR A 60 4.34 -14.07 4.19
CA THR A 60 3.85 -13.22 3.11
C THR A 60 2.80 -13.96 2.30
N SER A 61 1.76 -13.24 1.86
CA SER A 61 0.77 -13.77 0.92
C SER A 61 1.33 -13.97 -0.49
N PHE A 62 2.48 -13.37 -0.81
CA PHE A 62 3.12 -13.42 -2.13
C PHE A 62 4.09 -14.58 -2.25
N ARG A 63 4.15 -15.16 -3.45
CA ARG A 63 5.09 -16.22 -3.83
C ARG A 63 6.46 -15.64 -4.16
N GLU A 64 7.52 -16.43 -3.98
CA GLU A 64 8.90 -16.02 -4.30
C GLU A 64 9.06 -15.54 -5.74
N VAL A 65 8.44 -16.22 -6.71
CA VAL A 65 8.50 -15.82 -8.14
C VAL A 65 7.99 -14.40 -8.37
N ILE A 66 6.84 -14.06 -7.76
CA ILE A 66 6.24 -12.72 -7.87
C ILE A 66 7.15 -11.67 -7.23
N LEU A 67 7.73 -11.98 -6.06
CA LEU A 67 8.66 -11.04 -5.41
C LEU A 67 9.93 -10.81 -6.24
N ARG A 68 10.44 -11.84 -6.92
CA ARG A 68 11.59 -11.70 -7.82
C ARG A 68 11.27 -10.82 -9.03
N GLU A 69 10.11 -11.03 -9.64
CA GLU A 69 9.64 -10.21 -10.78
C GLU A 69 9.39 -8.76 -10.36
N CYS A 70 8.87 -8.53 -9.15
CA CYS A 70 8.52 -7.22 -8.64
C CYS A 70 9.66 -6.49 -7.90
N GLY A 71 10.81 -7.15 -7.69
CA GLY A 71 11.85 -6.70 -6.77
C GLY A 71 12.41 -5.30 -7.03
N ASN A 72 12.34 -4.82 -8.28
CA ASN A 72 12.82 -3.48 -8.67
C ASN A 72 11.69 -2.46 -8.87
N THR A 73 10.43 -2.90 -8.95
CA THR A 73 9.29 -2.07 -9.38
C THR A 73 8.30 -1.82 -8.25
N HIS A 74 8.30 -2.66 -7.22
CA HIS A 74 7.37 -2.59 -6.09
C HIS A 74 8.11 -2.58 -4.76
N VAL A 75 7.43 -2.07 -3.74
CA VAL A 75 7.81 -2.21 -2.34
C VAL A 75 6.89 -3.24 -1.68
N LEU A 76 7.47 -4.26 -1.06
CA LEU A 76 6.72 -5.20 -0.22
C LEU A 76 6.61 -4.60 1.19
N VAL A 77 5.38 -4.39 1.65
CA VAL A 77 5.11 -3.65 2.89
C VAL A 77 4.22 -4.47 3.83
N ALA A 78 4.66 -4.61 5.08
CA ALA A 78 3.84 -5.06 6.19
C ALA A 78 3.03 -3.88 6.73
N ILE A 79 1.78 -3.76 6.26
CA ILE A 79 0.86 -2.73 6.74
C ILE A 79 0.34 -3.16 8.10
N LEU A 80 0.53 -2.31 9.11
CA LEU A 80 -0.05 -2.46 10.44
C LEU A 80 -1.20 -1.47 10.65
N PRO A 81 -2.13 -1.72 11.59
CA PRO A 81 -3.24 -0.82 11.88
C PRO A 81 -2.79 0.58 12.33
N LEU A 82 -2.66 1.50 11.38
CA LEU A 82 -2.25 2.88 11.60
C LEU A 82 -2.89 3.79 10.54
N SER A 83 -3.61 4.83 10.97
CA SER A 83 -4.26 5.77 10.06
C SER A 83 -3.30 6.83 9.54
N ILE A 84 -3.67 7.54 8.47
CA ILE A 84 -2.90 8.67 7.92
C ILE A 84 -2.60 9.70 9.01
N LEU A 85 -3.63 10.09 9.77
CA LEU A 85 -3.45 11.02 10.91
C LEU A 85 -2.56 10.42 12.00
N GLY A 86 -2.60 9.09 12.18
CA GLY A 86 -1.72 8.36 13.08
C GLY A 86 -0.25 8.44 12.67
N ILE A 87 0.05 8.20 11.39
CA ILE A 87 1.39 8.31 10.78
C ILE A 87 1.91 9.74 10.95
N ARG A 88 1.14 10.74 10.51
CA ARG A 88 1.52 12.16 10.55
C ARG A 88 1.89 12.63 11.96
N ARG A 89 1.18 12.15 13.00
CA ARG A 89 1.52 12.47 14.40
C ARG A 89 2.84 11.85 14.88
N ARG A 90 3.27 10.73 14.30
CA ARG A 90 4.45 9.96 14.74
C ARG A 90 5.74 10.40 14.07
N VAL A 91 5.70 10.64 12.77
CA VAL A 91 6.92 10.86 11.95
C VAL A 91 7.33 12.33 11.86
N GLY A 92 6.56 13.22 12.49
CA GLY A 92 6.81 14.65 12.49
C GLY A 92 6.22 15.37 11.28
N ARG A 93 5.88 16.65 11.51
CA ARG A 93 5.10 17.47 10.58
C ARG A 93 5.81 17.76 9.25
N LYS A 94 7.14 17.74 9.21
CA LYS A 94 7.95 18.10 8.04
C LYS A 94 7.85 17.10 6.89
N LEU A 95 7.32 15.89 7.12
CA LEU A 95 7.15 14.89 6.07
C LEU A 95 5.82 15.00 5.34
N PHE A 96 4.93 15.89 5.76
CA PHE A 96 3.64 16.13 5.10
C PHE A 96 3.57 17.58 4.65
N HIS A 97 3.13 17.81 3.42
CA HIS A 97 2.93 19.14 2.84
C HIS A 97 1.89 19.92 3.65
N ASN A 98 0.75 19.27 3.91
CA ASN A 98 -0.37 19.86 4.65
C ASN A 98 -0.24 19.66 6.18
N HIS A 99 -0.55 20.72 6.92
CA HIS A 99 -0.33 20.90 8.36
C HIS A 99 -1.69 20.95 9.12
N PRO A 100 -1.74 21.14 10.47
CA PRO A 100 -3.00 21.15 11.22
C PRO A 100 -4.06 22.03 10.57
N GLY A 101 -5.27 21.49 10.40
CA GLY A 101 -6.31 22.11 9.58
C GLY A 101 -6.26 21.69 8.12
N ALA A 102 -5.54 20.60 7.79
CA ALA A 102 -5.61 20.01 6.47
C ALA A 102 -7.05 19.58 6.18
N TRP A 103 -7.48 19.71 4.93
CA TRP A 103 -8.85 19.40 4.51
C TRP A 103 -9.27 17.97 4.91
N TYR A 104 -8.33 17.02 4.87
CA TYR A 104 -8.57 15.63 5.20
C TYR A 104 -8.61 15.32 6.72
N ASP A 105 -8.45 16.31 7.60
CA ASP A 105 -8.49 16.11 9.06
C ASP A 105 -9.89 15.67 9.52
N SER A 106 -10.95 16.11 8.83
CA SER A 106 -12.33 15.68 9.05
C SER A 106 -12.69 14.39 8.34
N GLU A 107 -11.92 13.97 7.34
CA GLU A 107 -12.28 12.88 6.44
C GLU A 107 -12.18 11.49 7.05
N SER A 108 -13.09 10.61 6.64
CA SER A 108 -13.18 9.25 7.15
C SER A 108 -11.97 8.41 6.75
N PHE A 109 -11.54 8.50 5.49
CA PHE A 109 -10.40 7.73 4.94
C PHE A 109 -9.10 8.01 5.73
N ALA A 110 -8.91 9.25 6.19
CA ALA A 110 -7.70 9.64 6.93
C ALA A 110 -7.66 9.11 8.38
N LYS A 111 -8.83 8.73 8.92
CA LYS A 111 -9.01 8.24 10.30
C LYS A 111 -9.00 6.71 10.40
N VAL A 112 -9.35 6.01 9.32
CA VAL A 112 -9.38 4.53 9.28
C VAL A 112 -7.99 3.96 9.54
N LYS A 113 -7.90 3.02 10.48
CA LYS A 113 -6.66 2.32 10.80
C LYS A 113 -6.41 1.11 9.92
N GLY A 114 -7.46 0.54 9.33
CA GLY A 114 -7.44 -0.71 8.56
C GLY A 114 -6.89 -1.91 9.35
N GLU A 115 -6.71 -3.02 8.63
CA GLU A 115 -6.20 -4.28 9.19
C GLU A 115 -4.71 -4.46 8.88
N ALA A 116 -4.12 -5.47 9.55
CA ALA A 116 -2.75 -5.88 9.29
C ALA A 116 -2.71 -6.77 8.04
N CYS A 117 -1.89 -6.44 7.05
CA CYS A 117 -1.74 -7.24 5.83
C CYS A 117 -0.41 -6.97 5.12
N TRP A 118 0.01 -7.92 4.27
CA TRP A 118 1.06 -7.68 3.30
C TRP A 118 0.47 -6.99 2.06
N GLN A 119 1.19 -6.02 1.52
CA GLN A 119 0.88 -5.33 0.26
C GLN A 119 2.14 -5.24 -0.59
N LEU A 120 2.01 -5.42 -1.90
CA LEU A 120 3.10 -5.21 -2.85
C LEU A 120 2.73 -4.00 -3.72
N VAL A 121 3.28 -2.83 -3.39
CA VAL A 121 2.85 -1.52 -3.92
C VAL A 121 3.86 -1.02 -4.96
N ARG A 122 3.40 -0.63 -6.15
CA ARG A 122 4.30 -0.06 -7.19
C ARG A 122 4.96 1.24 -6.73
N LYS A 123 6.25 1.40 -7.06
CA LYS A 123 7.05 2.60 -6.76
C LYS A 123 6.71 3.80 -7.64
N THR A 124 6.18 3.54 -8.82
CA THR A 124 5.77 4.53 -9.81
C THR A 124 4.34 4.23 -10.26
N PRO A 125 3.52 5.24 -10.59
CA PRO A 125 2.20 5.00 -11.16
C PRO A 125 2.32 4.24 -12.51
N ILE A 126 1.25 3.54 -12.91
CA ILE A 126 1.28 2.65 -14.08
C ILE A 126 1.47 3.40 -15.40
N ASP A 127 0.92 4.60 -15.53
CA ASP A 127 1.07 5.43 -16.72
C ASP A 127 1.68 6.78 -16.34
N LYS A 128 2.59 7.29 -17.17
CA LYS A 128 3.15 8.65 -17.07
C LYS A 128 2.31 9.70 -17.83
N ASN A 129 1.32 9.24 -18.62
CA ASN A 129 0.37 10.09 -19.35
C ASN A 129 -0.90 10.25 -18.52
N PHE A 130 -0.68 10.98 -17.45
CA PHE A 130 -1.50 11.12 -16.29
C PHE A 130 -2.85 11.86 -16.48
N GLY A 131 -2.97 12.72 -17.50
CA GLY A 131 -4.12 13.62 -17.64
C GLY A 131 -5.28 13.13 -18.51
N SER A 132 -5.18 11.95 -19.13
CA SER A 132 -6.08 11.61 -20.25
C SER A 132 -6.96 10.38 -20.04
N LYS A 133 -6.90 9.70 -18.88
CA LYS A 133 -7.60 8.43 -18.65
C LYS A 133 -8.68 8.54 -17.58
N THR A 134 -9.85 8.04 -17.92
CA THR A 134 -10.96 7.76 -17.00
C THR A 134 -10.60 6.61 -16.07
N ARG A 135 -11.35 6.46 -14.97
CA ARG A 135 -11.18 5.35 -14.03
C ARG A 135 -11.30 3.99 -14.70
N ASP A 136 -12.22 3.82 -15.63
CA ASP A 136 -12.40 2.55 -16.35
C ASP A 136 -11.18 2.24 -17.22
N GLU A 137 -10.61 3.26 -17.86
CA GLU A 137 -9.37 3.12 -18.62
C GLU A 137 -8.16 2.81 -17.73
N GLU A 138 -8.09 3.36 -16.51
CA GLU A 138 -7.04 3.03 -15.54
C GLU A 138 -7.21 1.63 -14.95
N GLN A 139 -8.44 1.22 -14.64
CA GLN A 139 -8.74 -0.12 -14.13
C GLN A 139 -8.39 -1.18 -15.18
N ALA A 140 -8.55 -0.87 -16.47
CA ALA A 140 -8.12 -1.73 -17.56
C ALA A 140 -6.59 -1.87 -17.70
N LEU A 141 -5.80 -1.00 -17.04
CA LEU A 141 -4.34 -1.12 -17.01
C LEU A 141 -3.82 -2.00 -15.86
N LEU A 142 -4.67 -2.35 -14.89
CA LEU A 142 -4.33 -3.23 -13.80
C LEU A 142 -4.31 -4.68 -14.30
N GLY A 143 -3.29 -5.44 -13.90
CA GLY A 143 -3.31 -6.90 -14.07
C GLY A 143 -4.49 -7.52 -13.31
N GLU A 144 -4.89 -8.75 -13.65
CA GLU A 144 -6.01 -9.45 -13.00
C GLU A 144 -5.87 -9.53 -11.47
N ASP A 145 -4.62 -9.62 -10.98
CA ASP A 145 -4.27 -9.65 -9.56
C ASP A 145 -3.90 -8.25 -9.00
N GLU A 146 -4.14 -7.17 -9.72
CA GLU A 146 -3.80 -5.81 -9.29
C GLU A 146 -5.05 -4.99 -8.91
N GLY A 147 -4.95 -4.25 -7.81
CA GLY A 147 -5.98 -3.34 -7.35
C GLY A 147 -5.41 -1.99 -6.96
N VAL A 148 -6.27 -0.97 -7.00
CA VAL A 148 -5.89 0.36 -6.51
C VAL A 148 -5.75 0.33 -4.98
N PRO A 149 -4.60 0.75 -4.40
CA PRO A 149 -4.41 0.81 -2.95
C PRO A 149 -5.23 1.96 -2.34
N SER A 150 -5.57 1.85 -1.06
CA SER A 150 -6.16 2.99 -0.33
C SER A 150 -5.12 4.08 -0.07
N ALA A 151 -5.57 5.32 0.18
CA ALA A 151 -4.69 6.44 0.50
C ALA A 151 -3.86 6.14 1.75
N ARG A 152 -4.45 5.42 2.73
CA ARG A 152 -3.73 4.92 3.90
C ARG A 152 -2.52 4.07 3.51
N VAL A 153 -2.71 3.12 2.58
CA VAL A 153 -1.62 2.23 2.13
C VAL A 153 -0.55 3.02 1.40
N LEU A 154 -0.94 3.95 0.51
CA LEU A 154 0.03 4.79 -0.22
C LEU A 154 0.85 5.66 0.72
N VAL A 155 0.22 6.33 1.69
CA VAL A 155 0.92 7.15 2.69
C VAL A 155 1.85 6.30 3.56
N TYR A 156 1.36 5.16 4.06
CA TYR A 156 2.15 4.25 4.89
C TYR A 156 3.40 3.77 4.15
N THR A 157 3.24 3.31 2.91
CA THR A 157 4.34 2.85 2.06
C THR A 157 5.31 3.98 1.74
N THR A 158 4.81 5.15 1.30
CA THR A 158 5.66 6.26 0.85
C THR A 158 6.51 6.82 1.99
N ILE A 159 5.90 7.10 3.14
CA ILE A 159 6.61 7.63 4.30
C ILE A 159 7.54 6.57 4.89
N GLY A 160 7.07 5.32 5.00
CA GLY A 160 7.85 4.22 5.57
C GLY A 160 9.11 3.95 4.74
N HIS A 161 8.94 3.82 3.43
CA HIS A 161 10.04 3.60 2.50
C HIS A 161 11.09 4.71 2.56
N TYR A 162 10.66 5.97 2.59
CA TYR A 162 11.58 7.11 2.75
C TYR A 162 12.32 7.11 4.07
N LEU A 163 11.65 6.80 5.18
CA LEU A 163 12.31 6.72 6.49
C LEU A 163 13.35 5.59 6.56
N ALA A 164 13.11 4.49 5.86
CA ALA A 164 14.02 3.34 5.83
C ALA A 164 15.19 3.52 4.85
N THR A 165 15.00 4.24 3.74
CA THR A 165 15.95 4.25 2.61
C THR A 165 16.43 5.64 2.18
N GLY A 166 15.70 6.69 2.54
CA GLY A 166 15.88 8.05 2.01
C GLY A 166 15.28 8.27 0.61
N GLU A 167 14.74 7.23 -0.05
CA GLU A 167 14.14 7.34 -1.38
C GLU A 167 12.71 7.91 -1.31
N ARG A 168 12.40 8.88 -2.16
CA ARG A 168 11.08 9.50 -2.28
C ARG A 168 10.27 8.82 -3.38
N LEU A 169 9.22 8.10 -3.00
CA LEU A 169 8.23 7.59 -3.95
C LEU A 169 7.30 8.73 -4.40
N PHE A 170 6.84 8.68 -5.65
CA PHE A 170 5.88 9.64 -6.20
C PHE A 170 6.34 11.12 -6.10
N GLU A 171 7.63 11.41 -6.25
CA GLU A 171 8.17 12.77 -6.04
C GLU A 171 7.59 13.83 -7.02
N ARG A 172 7.19 13.40 -8.22
CA ARG A 172 6.75 14.29 -9.32
C ARG A 172 5.38 13.95 -9.90
N ALA A 173 4.62 13.10 -9.22
CA ALA A 173 3.32 12.62 -9.70
C ALA A 173 2.39 12.31 -8.54
N TYR A 174 1.10 12.32 -8.82
CA TYR A 174 0.08 11.77 -7.92
C TYR A 174 -0.20 10.31 -8.24
N ALA A 175 -0.32 9.51 -7.18
CA ALA A 175 -0.88 8.17 -7.20
C ALA A 175 -2.35 8.23 -6.76
N ARG A 176 -3.27 7.84 -7.64
CA ARG A 176 -4.70 7.67 -7.32
C ARG A 176 -4.88 6.51 -6.36
N SER A 177 -5.75 6.72 -5.37
CA SER A 177 -6.13 5.71 -4.39
C SER A 177 -7.56 5.21 -4.62
N SER A 178 -7.93 4.14 -3.92
CA SER A 178 -9.30 3.64 -3.91
C SER A 178 -10.26 4.47 -3.04
N ASP A 179 -9.75 5.43 -2.27
CA ASP A 179 -10.56 6.22 -1.35
C ASP A 179 -11.19 7.41 -2.07
N VAL A 180 -12.38 7.79 -1.60
CA VAL A 180 -13.07 9.04 -1.94
C VAL A 180 -13.29 9.86 -0.68
N ASP A 181 -13.40 11.18 -0.81
CA ASP A 181 -13.76 12.08 0.29
C ASP A 181 -15.29 12.16 0.49
N SER A 182 -15.73 13.01 1.42
CA SER A 182 -17.16 13.22 1.72
C SER A 182 -17.98 13.78 0.56
N ASP A 183 -17.32 14.46 -0.39
CA ASP A 183 -17.94 15.07 -1.57
C ASP A 183 -17.99 14.07 -2.74
N GLY A 184 -17.35 12.92 -2.59
CA GLY A 184 -17.26 11.87 -3.61
C GLY A 184 -16.01 11.99 -4.49
N ASP A 185 -15.10 12.91 -4.18
CA ASP A 185 -13.90 13.17 -4.96
C ASP A 185 -12.82 12.14 -4.66
N HIS A 186 -12.08 11.74 -5.69
CA HIS A 186 -11.04 10.74 -5.56
C HIS A 186 -9.80 11.29 -4.84
N VAL A 187 -9.33 10.53 -3.85
CA VAL A 187 -8.14 10.90 -3.07
C VAL A 187 -6.88 10.44 -3.80
N VAL A 188 -5.91 11.34 -3.90
CA VAL A 188 -4.57 11.08 -4.43
C VAL A 188 -3.49 11.30 -3.37
N VAL A 189 -2.36 10.65 -3.57
CA VAL A 189 -1.18 10.78 -2.69
C VAL A 189 0.06 10.92 -3.56
N GLY A 190 0.90 11.92 -3.33
CA GLY A 190 2.08 12.11 -4.17
C GLY A 190 2.80 13.42 -3.98
N PHE A 191 3.50 13.85 -5.04
CA PHE A 191 4.38 15.02 -5.04
C PHE A 191 5.32 15.09 -3.84
N PHE A 192 5.87 13.94 -3.43
CA PHE A 192 6.68 13.85 -2.22
C PHE A 192 8.08 14.43 -2.41
N ASN A 193 8.19 15.75 -2.33
CA ASN A 193 9.43 16.48 -2.53
C ASN A 193 9.94 17.08 -1.21
N SER A 194 10.91 18.02 -1.30
CA SER A 194 11.51 18.70 -0.14
C SER A 194 10.50 19.38 0.80
N VAL A 195 9.29 19.71 0.35
CA VAL A 195 8.24 20.36 1.14
C VAL A 195 7.37 19.34 1.92
N GLY A 196 7.40 18.06 1.54
CA GLY A 196 6.64 17.00 2.19
C GLY A 196 5.72 16.24 1.23
N LEU A 197 5.07 15.18 1.74
CA LEU A 197 4.10 14.37 1.00
C LEU A 197 2.78 15.11 0.91
N ASP A 198 2.22 15.21 -0.29
CA ASP A 198 0.94 15.84 -0.52
C ASP A 198 -0.20 14.80 -0.60
N ILE A 199 -1.36 15.20 -0.10
CA ILE A 199 -2.62 14.46 -0.12
C ILE A 199 -3.69 15.45 -0.60
N ASP A 200 -4.24 15.15 -1.77
CA ASP A 200 -5.14 16.03 -2.49
C ASP A 200 -6.38 15.26 -2.99
N ARG A 201 -7.34 15.98 -3.56
CA ARG A 201 -8.57 15.43 -4.13
C ARG A 201 -8.78 15.90 -5.56
N TYR A 202 -9.31 15.03 -6.41
CA TYR A 202 -9.60 15.35 -7.81
C TYR A 202 -11.05 15.10 -8.18
N TRP A 203 -11.60 16.03 -8.96
CA TRP A 203 -12.88 15.87 -9.67
C TRP A 203 -12.67 15.06 -10.95
N ASP A 204 -13.48 14.03 -11.16
CA ASP A 204 -13.42 13.16 -12.36
C ASP A 204 -13.63 13.89 -13.70
N SER A 205 -14.07 15.15 -13.67
CA SER A 205 -14.37 15.96 -14.86
C SER A 205 -13.23 16.88 -15.32
N VAL A 206 -12.11 16.98 -14.59
CA VAL A 206 -10.99 17.87 -14.94
C VAL A 206 -9.74 17.06 -15.28
N ARG A 207 -9.29 17.19 -16.54
CA ARG A 207 -8.03 16.64 -17.04
C ARG A 207 -6.87 17.43 -16.46
N VAL A 208 -6.05 16.80 -15.62
CA VAL A 208 -4.85 17.42 -15.04
C VAL A 208 -3.64 16.59 -15.41
N ASP A 209 -2.64 17.22 -16.02
CA ASP A 209 -1.55 16.54 -16.73
C ASP A 209 -0.55 15.72 -15.83
N ASN A 210 -0.87 15.39 -14.56
CA ASN A 210 0.07 14.76 -13.60
C ASN A 210 -0.51 13.78 -12.53
N THR A 211 -1.74 13.26 -12.66
CA THR A 211 -2.31 12.12 -11.89
C THR A 211 -2.24 10.72 -12.55
N GLY A 212 -1.80 9.65 -11.90
CA GLY A 212 -1.91 8.28 -12.44
C GLY A 212 -2.32 7.26 -11.40
N PRO A 213 -2.83 6.08 -11.77
CA PRO A 213 -3.23 5.08 -10.80
C PRO A 213 -1.98 4.52 -10.11
N ALA A 214 -2.00 4.50 -8.77
CA ALA A 214 -1.15 3.54 -8.08
C ALA A 214 -1.78 2.16 -8.17
N SER A 215 -0.90 1.16 -8.18
CA SER A 215 -1.29 -0.24 -8.16
C SER A 215 -0.61 -0.93 -6.99
N ALA A 216 -1.38 -1.79 -6.33
CA ALA A 216 -0.84 -2.86 -5.52
C ALA A 216 -1.41 -4.19 -5.98
N LEU A 217 -0.60 -5.22 -5.97
CA LEU A 217 -1.10 -6.58 -6.13
C LEU A 217 -2.01 -6.92 -4.95
N LYS A 218 -3.26 -7.24 -5.25
CA LYS A 218 -4.22 -7.85 -4.32
C LYS A 218 -4.27 -9.34 -4.67
N LEU A 219 -4.30 -10.17 -3.65
CA LEU A 219 -4.68 -11.57 -3.83
C LEU A 219 -5.94 -11.79 -3.02
N ASP A 220 -6.93 -12.43 -3.65
CA ASP A 220 -8.21 -12.85 -3.06
C ASP A 220 -8.05 -13.75 -1.82
#